data_AF-A0A930R4R0-F1
#
_entry.id   AF-A0A930R4R0-F1
#
_cell.length_a   1.000
_cell.length_b   1.000
_cell.length_c   1.000
_cell.angle_alpha   90.00
_cell.angle_beta   90.00
_cell.angle_gamma   90.00
#
_symmetry.space_group_name_H-M   'P 1'
#
loop_
_entity.id
_entity.type
_entity.pdbx_description
1 polymer ?
#
loop_
_entity_poly.entity_id
_entity_poly.type
_entity_poly.pdbx_seq_one_letter_code
_entity_poly.pdbx_strand_id
1 'polypeptide(L)'
;ANMLDVSVTVMKTAAEGGAWGMAVLAVYALRGRGEDLADFLDREVFATAEGETLAPDAVGVRGAQEFIARYRAALSVENTAGDALTYNG
;
A
#
# COMPACT_ATOMS: atom_id res chain seq x y z
N ALA A 1 -7.08 -1.30 4.72
CA ALA A 1 -8.40 -1.04 4.10
C ALA A 1 -9.13 0.08 4.84
N ASN A 2 -9.65 -0.16 6.05
CA ASN A 2 -10.48 0.79 6.82
C ASN A 2 -9.92 2.20 7.02
N MET A 3 -8.62 2.34 7.32
CA MET A 3 -7.98 3.66 7.53
C MET A 3 -8.01 4.56 6.29
N LEU A 4 -7.93 3.96 5.12
CA LEU A 4 -7.86 4.67 3.84
C LEU A 4 -9.19 4.64 3.09
N ASP A 5 -10.19 3.92 3.61
CA ASP A 5 -11.47 3.64 2.96
C ASP A 5 -11.33 3.15 1.50
N VAL A 6 -10.33 2.28 1.28
CA VAL A 6 -10.07 1.64 -0.01
C VAL A 6 -9.78 0.16 0.17
N SER A 7 -10.18 -0.65 -0.82
CA SER A 7 -9.79 -2.05 -0.89
C SER A 7 -8.28 -2.17 -1.06
N VAL A 8 -7.67 -3.10 -0.33
CA VAL A 8 -6.24 -3.36 -0.41
C VAL A 8 -6.03 -4.80 -0.82
N THR A 9 -5.29 -5.01 -1.90
CA THR A 9 -4.92 -6.35 -2.38
C THR A 9 -3.44 -6.59 -2.12
N VAL A 10 -3.11 -7.75 -1.55
CA VAL A 10 -1.73 -8.20 -1.36
C VAL A 10 -1.53 -9.47 -2.17
N MET A 11 -0.52 -9.48 -3.03
CA MET A 11 -0.11 -10.67 -3.77
C MET A 11 0.91 -11.48 -2.97
N LYS A 12 0.92 -12.80 -3.15
CA LYS A 12 1.90 -13.70 -2.51
C LYS A 12 3.37 -13.36 -2.85
N THR A 13 3.60 -12.73 -3.99
CA THR A 13 4.91 -12.23 -4.45
C THR A 13 5.21 -10.79 -4.02
N ALA A 14 4.37 -10.15 -3.19
CA ALA A 14 4.55 -8.76 -2.76
C ALA A 14 5.88 -8.51 -2.03
N ALA A 15 6.49 -9.56 -1.48
CA ALA A 15 7.78 -9.48 -0.81
C ALA A 15 8.99 -9.33 -1.75
N GLU A 16 8.87 -9.63 -3.05
CA GLU A 16 10.03 -9.63 -3.96
C GLU A 16 10.39 -8.24 -4.53
N GLY A 17 9.44 -7.30 -4.49
CA GLY A 17 9.70 -5.89 -4.75
C GLY A 17 10.30 -5.57 -6.13
N GLY A 18 11.13 -4.51 -6.19
CA GLY A 18 11.59 -3.92 -7.45
C GLY A 18 12.51 -4.82 -8.29
N ALA A 19 13.32 -5.67 -7.66
CA ALA A 19 14.23 -6.57 -8.37
C ALA A 19 13.46 -7.61 -9.20
N TRP A 20 12.38 -8.16 -8.65
CA TRP A 20 11.48 -9.06 -9.37
C TRP A 20 10.76 -8.36 -10.51
N GLY A 21 10.32 -7.12 -10.31
CA GLY A 21 9.74 -6.30 -11.38
C GLY A 21 10.72 -6.11 -12.55
N MET A 22 12.00 -5.90 -12.28
CA MET A 22 13.04 -5.80 -13.33
C MET A 22 13.25 -7.14 -14.06
N ALA A 23 13.18 -8.26 -13.36
CA ALA A 23 13.24 -9.58 -14.00
C ALA A 23 12.04 -9.81 -14.92
N VAL A 24 10.83 -9.44 -14.49
CA VAL A 24 9.61 -9.49 -15.32
C VAL A 24 9.75 -8.61 -16.57
N LEU A 25 10.26 -7.39 -16.43
CA LEU A 25 10.51 -6.50 -17.58
C LEU A 25 11.56 -7.07 -18.55
N ALA A 26 12.61 -7.71 -18.04
CA ALA A 26 13.59 -8.39 -18.89
C ALA A 26 12.96 -9.56 -19.66
N VAL A 27 12.07 -10.33 -19.03
CA VAL A 27 11.31 -11.40 -19.70
C VAL A 27 10.38 -10.82 -20.76
N TYR A 28 9.67 -9.73 -20.47
CA TYR A 28 8.81 -9.03 -21.43
C TYR A 28 9.61 -8.51 -22.63
N ALA A 29 10.79 -7.92 -22.42
CA ALA A 29 11.64 -7.48 -23.53
C ALA A 29 12.09 -8.62 -24.46
N LEU A 30 12.24 -9.84 -23.92
CA LEU A 30 12.64 -11.03 -24.68
C LEU A 30 11.45 -11.77 -25.33
N ARG A 31 10.28 -11.76 -24.69
CA ARG A 31 9.14 -12.66 -25.03
C ARG A 31 7.83 -11.95 -25.32
N GLY A 32 7.73 -10.64 -25.09
CA GLY A 32 6.51 -9.85 -25.22
C GLY A 32 5.97 -9.80 -26.64
N ARG A 33 6.79 -10.07 -27.67
CA ARG A 33 6.36 -10.28 -29.08
C ARG A 33 5.43 -9.17 -29.65
N GLY A 34 5.51 -7.96 -29.10
CA GLY A 34 4.67 -6.82 -29.50
C GLY A 34 3.30 -6.73 -28.80
N GLU A 35 3.00 -7.61 -27.83
CA GLU A 35 1.88 -7.47 -26.90
C GLU A 35 2.09 -6.26 -25.97
N ASP A 36 1.01 -5.60 -25.55
CA ASP A 36 1.09 -4.54 -24.55
C ASP A 36 1.60 -5.10 -23.20
N LEU A 37 2.36 -4.31 -22.47
CA LEU A 37 2.92 -4.74 -21.19
C LEU A 37 1.81 -5.13 -20.20
N ALA A 38 0.68 -4.41 -20.18
CA ALA A 38 -0.43 -4.73 -19.29
C ALA A 38 -1.02 -6.10 -19.60
N ASP A 39 -1.26 -6.38 -20.89
CA ASP A 39 -1.80 -7.67 -21.33
C ASP A 39 -0.85 -8.82 -21.02
N PHE A 40 0.46 -8.65 -21.26
CA PHE A 40 1.48 -9.63 -20.90
C PHE A 40 1.51 -9.90 -19.40
N LEU A 41 1.46 -8.84 -18.58
CA LEU A 41 1.44 -8.97 -17.13
C LEU A 41 0.21 -9.75 -16.66
N ASP A 42 -0.98 -9.42 -17.16
CA ASP A 42 -2.22 -10.08 -16.78
C ASP A 42 -2.26 -11.56 -17.20
N ARG A 43 -1.75 -11.87 -18.41
CA ARG A 43 -1.87 -13.22 -18.99
C ARG A 43 -0.75 -14.18 -18.64
N GLU A 44 0.48 -13.68 -18.46
CA GLU A 44 1.66 -14.53 -18.27
C GLU A 44 2.22 -14.43 -16.84
N VAL A 45 2.12 -13.26 -16.20
CA VAL A 45 2.76 -13.00 -14.91
C VAL A 45 1.76 -13.12 -13.75
N PHE A 46 0.54 -12.61 -13.93
CA PHE A 46 -0.49 -12.55 -12.90
C PHE A 46 -1.64 -13.53 -13.13
N ALA A 47 -1.66 -14.29 -14.24
CA ALA A 47 -2.72 -15.25 -14.54
C ALA A 47 -2.94 -16.31 -13.45
N THR A 48 -1.91 -16.63 -12.67
CA THR A 48 -1.99 -17.52 -11.51
C THR A 48 -1.57 -16.83 -10.21
N ALA A 49 -1.53 -15.50 -10.19
CA ALA A 49 -1.13 -14.78 -8.99
C ALA A 49 -2.24 -14.89 -7.93
N GLU A 50 -1.93 -15.64 -6.87
CA GLU A 50 -2.76 -15.69 -5.67
C GLU A 50 -2.61 -14.37 -4.91
N GLY A 51 -3.71 -13.65 -4.76
CA GLY A 51 -3.79 -12.44 -3.97
C GLY A 51 -4.97 -12.49 -3.01
N GLU A 52 -4.78 -11.92 -1.82
CA GLU A 52 -5.85 -11.70 -0.86
C GLU A 52 -6.28 -10.24 -0.93
N THR A 53 -7.59 -10.00 -1.08
CA THR A 53 -8.16 -8.66 -1.09
C THR A 53 -8.93 -8.42 0.19
N LEU A 54 -8.50 -7.42 0.96
CA LEU A 54 -9.21 -6.93 2.13
C LEU A 54 -10.01 -5.69 1.76
N ALA A 55 -11.33 -5.84 1.70
CA ALA A 55 -12.26 -4.73 1.54
C ALA A 55 -12.45 -3.99 2.87
N PRO A 56 -12.70 -2.66 2.84
CA PRO A 56 -13.06 -1.94 4.04
C PRO A 56 -14.48 -2.32 4.51
N ASP A 57 -14.71 -2.24 5.80
CA ASP A 57 -16.01 -2.41 6.42
C ASP A 57 -16.48 -1.10 7.08
N ALA A 58 -17.79 -0.89 7.10
CA ALA A 58 -18.38 0.37 7.56
C ALA A 58 -18.10 0.69 9.04
N VAL A 59 -17.93 -0.33 9.89
CA VAL A 59 -17.64 -0.11 11.32
C VAL A 59 -16.20 0.33 11.49
N GLY A 60 -15.27 -0.36 10.85
CA GLY A 60 -13.86 -0.06 10.88
C GLY A 60 -13.51 1.29 10.25
N VAL A 61 -14.16 1.67 9.14
CA VAL A 61 -13.98 3.00 8.52
C VAL A 61 -14.41 4.10 9.49
N ARG A 62 -15.58 3.97 10.14
CA ARG A 62 -16.03 4.96 11.12
C ARG A 62 -15.06 5.08 12.30
N GLY A 63 -14.60 3.95 12.84
CA GLY A 63 -13.61 3.95 13.92
C GLY A 63 -12.29 4.61 13.52
N ALA A 64 -11.82 4.36 12.30
CA ALA A 64 -10.63 4.99 11.75
C ALA A 64 -10.78 6.52 11.63
N GLN A 65 -11.93 7.00 11.12
CA GLN A 65 -12.18 8.43 11.01
C GLN A 65 -12.20 9.12 12.38
N GLU A 66 -12.85 8.49 13.37
CA GLU A 66 -12.88 9.02 14.74
C GLU A 66 -11.47 9.04 15.37
N PHE A 67 -10.68 8.00 15.16
CA PHE A 67 -9.29 7.94 15.59
C PHE A 67 -8.45 9.05 14.93
N ILE A 68 -8.53 9.22 13.61
CA ILE A 68 -7.78 10.26 12.88
C ILE A 68 -8.17 11.65 13.36
N ALA A 69 -9.46 11.91 13.62
CA ALA A 69 -9.92 13.18 14.15
C ALA A 69 -9.31 13.48 15.53
N ARG A 70 -9.34 12.49 16.45
CA ARG A 70 -8.71 12.62 17.77
C ARG A 70 -7.19 12.80 17.68
N TYR A 71 -6.53 12.01 16.83
CA TYR A 71 -5.09 12.10 16.60
C TYR A 71 -4.69 13.51 16.12
N ARG A 72 -5.38 14.04 15.10
CA ARG A 72 -5.15 15.41 14.59
C ARG A 72 -5.35 16.48 15.65
N ALA A 73 -6.38 16.35 16.48
CA ALA A 73 -6.64 17.28 17.58
C ALA A 73 -5.54 17.25 18.65
N ALA A 74 -4.89 16.09 18.85
CA ALA A 74 -3.82 15.92 19.82
C ALA A 74 -2.43 16.38 19.32
N LEU A 75 -2.23 16.55 18.01
CA LEU A 75 -0.92 16.96 17.43
C LEU A 75 -0.41 18.27 18.03
N SER A 76 -1.28 19.24 18.34
CA SER A 76 -0.84 20.49 18.98
C SER A 76 -0.34 20.27 20.40
N VAL A 77 -0.90 19.31 21.12
CA VAL A 77 -0.46 18.93 22.47
C VAL A 77 0.89 18.21 22.40
N GLU A 78 1.06 17.29 21.45
CA GLU A 78 2.32 16.60 21.18
C GLU A 78 3.45 17.59 20.84
N ASN A 79 3.19 18.54 19.93
CA ASN A 79 4.16 19.59 19.58
C ASN A 79 4.55 20.44 20.80
N THR A 80 3.55 20.89 21.58
CA THR A 80 3.80 21.70 22.78
C THR A 80 4.61 20.93 23.82
N ALA A 81 4.34 19.63 24.00
CA ALA A 81 5.11 18.78 24.88
C ALA A 81 6.56 18.58 24.36
N GLY A 82 6.74 18.42 23.05
CA GLY A 82 8.05 18.37 22.41
C GLY A 82 8.87 19.64 22.68
N ASP A 83 8.28 20.81 22.46
CA ASP A 83 8.92 22.11 22.71
C ASP A 83 9.25 22.33 24.19
N ALA A 84 8.37 21.90 25.10
CA ALA A 84 8.58 22.00 26.55
C ALA A 84 9.65 21.03 27.08
N LEU A 85 9.88 19.92 26.38
CA LEU A 85 10.87 18.90 26.75
C LEU A 85 12.24 19.12 26.08
N THR A 86 12.34 19.98 25.06
CA THR A 86 13.63 20.52 24.61
C THR A 86 14.24 21.40 25.71
N TYR A 87 15.07 20.77 26.56
CA TYR A 87 15.97 21.43 27.49
C TYR A 87 16.98 22.28 26.71
N ASN A 88 16.78 23.60 26.69
CA ASN A 88 17.84 24.53 26.36
C ASN A 88 18.79 24.60 27.56
N GLY A 89 20.03 24.17 27.34
CA GLY A 89 21.15 24.12 28.30
C GLY A 89 21.13 25.18 29.39
#